data_AF-A0A7C7GIU7-F1
#
_entry.id   AF-A0A7C7GIU7-F1
#
_cell.length_a   1.000
_cell.length_b   1.000
_cell.length_c   1.000
_cell.angle_alpha   90.00
_cell.angle_beta   90.00
_cell.angle_gamma   90.00
#
_symmetry.space_group_name_H-M   'P 1'
#
loop_
_entity.id
_entity.type
_entity.pdbx_description
1 polymer ?
#
loop_
_entity_poly.entity_id
_entity_poly.type
_entity_poly.pdbx_seq_one_letter_code
_entity_poly.pdbx_strand_id
1 'polypeptide(L)'
;MEVKNAIANVKGRVHQENLEEEIRATWASIRELSPEGEPVTVKSVTEKLKAKGIDAGWKPEDAEAEGGIVGFVSALFLTHRGYTDIWQTEYPNGDIFLQDKWPEFGTFDAITEHLAPEVMA
;
A
#
# COMPACT_ATOMS: atom_id res chain seq x y z
N MET A 1 -13.53 -5.23 -10.61
CA MET A 1 -13.52 -3.95 -9.87
C MET A 1 -12.82 -2.94 -10.79
N GLU A 2 -13.50 -1.92 -11.30
CA GLU A 2 -12.89 -0.97 -12.25
C GLU A 2 -12.03 0.05 -11.50
N VAL A 3 -10.76 0.17 -11.90
CA VAL A 3 -9.76 1.14 -11.37
C VAL A 3 -10.33 2.57 -11.32
N LYS A 4 -11.23 2.93 -12.22
CA LYS A 4 -11.95 4.22 -12.22
C LYS A 4 -12.76 4.48 -10.94
N ASN A 5 -13.43 3.48 -10.39
CA ASN A 5 -14.21 3.63 -9.16
C ASN A 5 -13.28 3.75 -7.94
N ALA A 6 -12.16 3.03 -7.94
CA ALA A 6 -11.13 3.18 -6.92
C ALA A 6 -10.56 4.61 -6.93
N ILE A 7 -10.22 5.14 -8.12
CA ILE A 7 -9.70 6.51 -8.30
C ILE A 7 -10.72 7.59 -7.88
N ALA A 8 -12.01 7.41 -8.16
CA ALA A 8 -13.05 8.36 -7.75
C ALA A 8 -13.15 8.50 -6.22
N ASN A 9 -12.93 7.40 -5.48
CA ASN A 9 -12.92 7.39 -4.02
C ASN A 9 -11.63 8.01 -3.41
N VAL A 10 -10.54 8.10 -4.17
CA VAL A 10 -9.29 8.76 -3.74
C VAL A 10 -9.50 10.24 -3.43
N LYS A 11 -10.23 10.96 -4.29
CA LYS A 11 -10.45 12.41 -4.10
C LYS A 11 -11.22 12.74 -2.81
N GLY A 12 -12.05 11.83 -2.31
CA GLY A 12 -12.75 11.99 -1.05
C GLY A 12 -11.90 11.69 0.19
N ARG A 13 -10.95 10.76 0.10
CA ARG A 13 -10.12 10.31 1.24
C ARG A 13 -8.85 11.15 1.50
N VAL A 14 -8.41 11.96 0.54
CA VAL A 14 -7.26 12.89 0.69
C VAL A 14 -7.43 13.90 1.84
N HIS A 15 -8.64 14.06 2.40
CA HIS A 15 -8.94 14.96 3.52
C HIS A 15 -9.00 14.30 4.91
N GLN A 16 -8.63 13.03 5.08
CA GLN A 16 -8.78 12.34 6.37
C GLN A 16 -7.44 12.11 7.07
N GLU A 17 -7.37 12.42 8.38
CA GLU A 17 -6.26 12.17 9.31
C GLU A 17 -5.71 10.72 9.29
N ASN A 18 -6.46 9.77 8.74
CA ASN A 18 -6.14 8.34 8.73
C ASN A 18 -5.24 7.89 7.54
N LEU A 19 -5.03 8.73 6.52
CA LEU A 19 -4.33 8.30 5.30
C LEU A 19 -2.87 7.89 5.56
N GLU A 20 -2.16 8.56 6.46
CA GLU A 20 -0.77 8.21 6.78
C GLU A 20 -0.66 6.86 7.52
N GLU A 21 -1.62 6.59 8.42
CA GLU A 21 -1.71 5.31 9.12
C GLU A 21 -2.03 4.17 8.14
N GLU A 22 -2.93 4.41 7.18
CA GLU A 22 -3.24 3.46 6.10
C GLU A 22 -2.02 3.17 5.21
N ILE A 23 -1.22 4.18 4.88
CA ILE A 23 0.04 4.04 4.11
C ILE A 23 1.03 3.15 4.88
N ARG A 24 1.21 3.43 6.18
CA ARG A 24 2.10 2.65 7.06
C ARG A 24 1.64 1.21 7.22
N ALA A 25 0.34 0.99 7.42
CA ALA A 25 -0.25 -0.35 7.53
C ALA A 25 -0.10 -1.16 6.23
N THR A 26 -0.20 -0.48 5.08
CA THR A 26 0.03 -1.10 3.77
C THR A 26 1.49 -1.51 3.60
N TRP A 27 2.45 -0.64 3.93
CA TRP A 27 3.88 -0.97 3.90
C TRP A 27 4.22 -2.13 4.83
N ALA A 28 3.72 -2.12 6.07
CA ALA A 28 3.92 -3.22 7.01
C ALA A 28 3.38 -4.55 6.46
N SER A 29 2.21 -4.52 5.80
CA SER A 29 1.63 -5.72 5.19
C SER A 29 2.44 -6.24 3.99
N ILE A 30 3.10 -5.34 3.23
CA ILE A 30 4.07 -5.72 2.19
C ILE A 30 5.26 -6.45 2.84
N ARG A 31 5.87 -5.90 3.89
CA ARG A 31 7.00 -6.53 4.61
C ARG A 31 6.64 -7.87 5.25
N GLU A 32 5.43 -8.00 5.79
CA GLU A 32 4.96 -9.27 6.33
C GLU A 32 4.66 -10.32 5.25
N LEU A 33 4.42 -9.92 4.00
CA LEU A 33 4.27 -10.84 2.86
C LEU A 33 5.61 -11.14 2.18
N SER A 34 6.56 -10.22 2.32
CA SER A 34 7.86 -10.23 1.67
C SER A 34 8.93 -9.72 2.64
N PRO A 35 9.37 -10.57 3.58
CA PRO A 35 10.37 -10.18 4.57
C PRO A 35 11.74 -9.92 3.93
N GLU A 36 12.06 -10.62 2.84
CA GLU A 36 13.34 -10.52 2.14
C GLU A 36 13.30 -9.53 0.96
N GLY A 37 12.17 -8.87 0.70
CA GLY A 37 12.03 -7.85 -0.35
C GLY A 37 11.70 -8.40 -1.74
N GLU A 38 11.23 -9.65 -1.84
CA GLU A 38 10.64 -10.19 -3.05
C GLU A 38 9.36 -9.44 -3.50
N PRO A 39 9.06 -9.39 -4.80
CA PRO A 39 7.83 -8.75 -5.28
C PRO A 39 6.56 -9.44 -4.75
N VAL A 40 5.59 -8.65 -4.30
CA VAL A 40 4.25 -9.12 -3.90
C VAL A 40 3.19 -8.59 -4.86
N THR A 41 2.03 -9.24 -4.93
CA THR A 41 0.93 -8.71 -5.75
C THR A 41 0.07 -7.74 -4.94
N VAL A 42 -0.46 -6.69 -5.58
CA VAL A 42 -1.47 -5.80 -4.96
C VAL A 42 -2.63 -6.62 -4.40
N LYS A 43 -3.05 -7.66 -5.13
CA LYS A 43 -4.10 -8.59 -4.68
C LYS A 43 -3.74 -9.21 -3.31
N SER A 44 -2.55 -9.79 -3.17
CA SER A 44 -2.11 -10.39 -1.91
C SER A 44 -2.05 -9.38 -0.75
N VAL A 45 -1.63 -8.14 -1.03
CA VAL A 45 -1.61 -7.06 -0.03
C VAL A 45 -3.04 -6.70 0.39
N THR A 46 -3.97 -6.55 -0.56
CA THR A 46 -5.38 -6.24 -0.26
C THR A 46 -6.08 -7.37 0.51
N GLU A 47 -5.80 -8.63 0.20
CA GLU A 47 -6.31 -9.79 0.94
C GLU A 47 -5.81 -9.79 2.39
N LYS A 48 -4.54 -9.41 2.60
CA LYS A 48 -3.96 -9.29 3.93
C LYS A 48 -4.56 -8.13 4.73
N LEU A 49 -4.77 -6.98 4.10
CA LEU A 49 -5.47 -5.85 4.73
C LEU A 49 -6.92 -6.18 5.08
N LYS A 50 -7.62 -6.92 4.19
CA LYS A 50 -8.97 -7.44 4.46
C LYS A 50 -8.97 -8.36 5.68
N ALA A 51 -8.04 -9.31 5.75
CA ALA A 51 -7.92 -10.21 6.90
C ALA A 51 -7.71 -9.42 8.21
N LYS A 52 -6.81 -8.43 8.21
CA LYS A 52 -6.58 -7.54 9.35
C LYS A 52 -7.84 -6.75 9.75
N GLY A 53 -8.62 -6.27 8.78
CA GLY A 53 -9.90 -5.59 9.06
C GLY A 53 -10.94 -6.51 9.70
N ILE A 54 -11.05 -7.75 9.22
CA ILE A 54 -11.93 -8.78 9.81
C ILE A 54 -11.50 -9.10 11.24
N ASP A 55 -10.20 -9.28 11.49
CA ASP A 55 -9.65 -9.53 12.82
C ASP A 55 -9.89 -8.34 13.77
N ALA A 56 -9.93 -7.12 13.24
CA ALA A 56 -10.32 -5.89 13.96
C ALA A 56 -11.83 -5.75 14.20
N GLY A 57 -12.63 -6.74 13.78
CA GLY A 57 -14.08 -6.80 14.02
C GLY A 57 -14.94 -6.19 12.91
N TRP A 58 -14.37 -5.87 11.75
CA TRP A 58 -15.14 -5.35 10.62
C TRP A 58 -15.96 -6.45 9.96
N LYS A 59 -17.08 -6.09 9.36
CA LYS A 59 -17.83 -7.04 8.53
C LYS A 59 -16.99 -7.42 7.31
N PRO A 60 -17.04 -8.68 6.84
CA PRO A 60 -16.26 -9.12 5.68
C PRO A 60 -16.48 -8.29 4.40
N GLU A 61 -17.71 -7.80 4.18
CA GLU A 61 -18.08 -6.96 3.04
C GLU A 61 -17.43 -5.57 3.11
N ASP A 62 -17.44 -4.95 4.30
CA ASP A 62 -16.83 -3.66 4.55
C ASP A 62 -15.30 -3.76 4.45
N ALA A 63 -14.71 -4.81 5.03
CA ALA A 63 -13.28 -5.07 4.96
C ALA A 63 -12.76 -5.33 3.54
N GLU A 64 -13.58 -5.96 2.68
CA GLU A 64 -13.24 -6.16 1.28
C GLU A 64 -13.27 -4.86 0.47
N ALA A 65 -14.33 -4.07 0.63
CA ALA A 65 -14.47 -2.80 -0.07
C ALA A 65 -13.40 -1.78 0.37
N GLU A 66 -13.19 -1.65 1.68
CA GLU A 66 -12.18 -0.78 2.28
C GLU A 66 -10.76 -1.26 1.92
N GLY A 67 -10.43 -2.52 2.21
CA GLY A 67 -9.07 -3.05 2.05
C GLY A 67 -8.56 -3.00 0.60
N GLY A 68 -9.44 -3.25 -0.38
CA GLY A 68 -9.12 -3.15 -1.80
C GLY A 68 -8.75 -1.73 -2.25
N ILE A 69 -9.57 -0.74 -1.86
CA ILE A 69 -9.34 0.67 -2.23
C ILE A 69 -8.15 1.22 -1.45
N VAL A 70 -8.14 1.06 -0.13
CA VAL A 70 -7.08 1.58 0.75
C VAL A 70 -5.72 1.00 0.38
N GLY A 71 -5.64 -0.31 0.18
CA GLY A 71 -4.38 -0.97 -0.19
C GLY A 71 -3.83 -0.47 -1.52
N PHE A 72 -4.69 -0.31 -2.53
CA PHE A 72 -4.25 0.20 -3.83
C PHE A 72 -3.83 1.66 -3.79
N VAL A 73 -4.60 2.52 -3.12
CA VAL A 73 -4.29 3.95 -3.01
C VAL A 73 -3.01 4.17 -2.20
N SER A 74 -2.87 3.46 -1.09
CA SER A 74 -1.66 3.48 -0.28
C SER A 74 -0.44 3.02 -1.06
N ALA A 75 -0.57 1.97 -1.88
CA ALA A 75 0.50 1.51 -2.76
C ALA A 75 0.96 2.57 -3.78
N LEU A 76 0.03 3.37 -4.31
CA LEU A 76 0.38 4.49 -5.19
C LEU A 76 1.13 5.59 -4.42
N PHE A 77 0.73 5.91 -3.19
CA PHE A 77 1.45 6.87 -2.34
C PHE A 77 2.85 6.38 -1.96
N LEU A 78 2.99 5.11 -1.58
CA LEU A 78 4.28 4.48 -1.28
C LEU A 78 5.22 4.58 -2.48
N THR A 79 4.70 4.29 -3.68
CA THR A 79 5.47 4.41 -4.92
C THR A 79 5.86 5.86 -5.21
N HIS A 80 4.92 6.79 -5.13
CA HIS A 80 5.18 8.20 -5.37
C HIS A 80 6.23 8.77 -4.40
N ARG A 81 6.21 8.33 -3.14
CA ARG A 81 7.18 8.74 -2.12
C ARG A 81 8.51 7.99 -2.18
N GLY A 82 8.62 6.96 -3.03
CA GLY A 82 9.87 6.21 -3.24
C GLY A 82 10.10 5.03 -2.31
N TYR A 83 9.09 4.56 -1.57
CA TYR A 83 9.19 3.37 -0.71
C TYR A 83 9.13 2.07 -1.51
N THR A 84 8.30 2.05 -2.54
CA THR A 84 8.05 0.85 -3.35
C THR A 84 8.20 1.15 -4.84
N ASP A 85 8.49 0.12 -5.63
CA ASP A 85 8.24 0.16 -7.07
C ASP A 85 6.93 -0.58 -7.38
N ILE A 86 6.22 -0.14 -8.43
CA ILE A 86 4.97 -0.76 -8.90
C ILE A 86 5.06 -1.05 -10.40
N TRP A 87 4.64 -2.24 -10.83
CA TRP A 87 4.57 -2.60 -12.24
C TRP A 87 3.46 -3.60 -12.52
N GLN A 88 3.07 -3.73 -13.79
CA GLN A 88 2.09 -4.71 -14.26
C GLN A 88 2.73 -5.56 -15.36
N THR A 89 2.57 -6.88 -15.30
CA THR A 89 3.18 -7.80 -16.28
C THR A 89 2.50 -7.77 -17.64
N GLU A 90 1.17 -7.65 -17.67
CA GLU A 90 0.37 -7.58 -18.90
C GLU A 90 -0.73 -6.54 -18.77
N TYR A 91 -0.85 -5.62 -19.73
CA TYR A 91 -1.93 -4.63 -19.74
C TYR A 91 -3.12 -5.11 -20.59
N PRO A 92 -4.38 -4.98 -20.14
CA PRO A 92 -4.82 -4.42 -18.86
C PRO A 92 -5.04 -5.46 -17.74
N ASN A 93 -4.92 -6.76 -18.02
CA ASN A 93 -5.44 -7.85 -17.17
C ASN A 93 -4.39 -8.61 -16.35
N GLY A 94 -3.12 -8.24 -16.44
CA GLY A 94 -2.03 -8.87 -15.69
C GLY A 94 -2.01 -8.42 -14.23
N ASP A 95 -1.33 -9.21 -13.39
CA ASP A 95 -1.15 -8.89 -11.98
C ASP A 95 -0.32 -7.61 -11.82
N ILE A 96 -0.73 -6.79 -10.85
CA ILE A 96 0.01 -5.61 -10.42
C ILE A 96 0.89 -6.01 -9.25
N PHE A 97 2.19 -5.74 -9.37
CA PHE A 97 3.20 -6.07 -8.39
C PHE A 97 3.67 -4.82 -7.65
N LEU A 98 4.05 -5.03 -6.39
CA LEU A 98 4.70 -4.07 -5.51
C LEU A 98 5.98 -4.70 -4.97
N GLN A 99 7.05 -3.92 -4.89
CA GLN A 99 8.29 -4.35 -4.26
C GLN A 99 8.81 -3.25 -3.35
N ASP A 100 9.15 -3.62 -2.12
CA ASP A 100 9.87 -2.73 -1.21
C ASP A 100 11.28 -2.49 -1.75
N LYS A 101 11.65 -1.21 -1.85
CA LYS A 101 12.96 -0.79 -2.36
C LYS A 101 14.04 -0.82 -1.28
N TRP A 102 13.63 -0.90 -0.02
CA TRP A 102 14.47 -0.67 1.14
C TRP A 102 14.40 -1.81 2.16
N PRO A 103 14.53 -3.09 1.75
CA PRO A 103 14.40 -4.23 2.66
C PRO A 103 15.47 -4.26 3.77
N GLU A 104 16.57 -3.55 3.61
CA GLU A 104 17.63 -3.37 4.61
C GLU A 104 17.21 -2.45 5.77
N PHE A 105 16.19 -1.60 5.57
CA PHE A 105 15.67 -0.74 6.61
C PHE A 105 14.60 -1.47 7.43
N GLY A 106 14.75 -1.41 8.76
CA GLY A 106 13.87 -2.15 9.69
C GLY A 106 12.54 -1.46 10.00
N THR A 107 12.41 -0.16 9.74
CA THR A 107 11.22 0.62 10.09
C THR A 107 10.84 1.60 8.99
N PHE A 108 9.54 1.90 8.91
CA PHE A 108 9.01 2.90 7.98
C PHE A 108 9.70 4.26 8.17
N ASP A 109 9.88 4.69 9.43
CA ASP A 109 10.49 5.99 9.74
C ASP A 109 11.95 6.07 9.31
N ALA A 110 12.72 4.99 9.42
CA ALA A 110 14.11 4.98 8.95
C ALA A 110 14.19 5.15 7.42
N ILE A 111 13.23 4.59 6.68
CA ILE A 111 13.09 4.83 5.24
C ILE A 111 12.65 6.28 4.99
N THR A 112 11.72 6.81 5.78
CA THR A 112 11.29 8.22 5.68
C THR A 112 12.46 9.18 5.85
N GLU A 113 13.32 8.94 6.84
CA GLU A 113 14.53 9.73 7.10
C GLU A 113 15.53 9.61 5.94
N HIS A 114 15.70 8.40 5.38
CA HIS A 114 16.56 8.19 4.22
C HIS A 114 16.04 8.89 2.95
N LEU A 115 14.72 8.90 2.75
CA LEU A 115 14.05 9.51 1.61
C LEU A 115 13.77 11.01 1.79
N ALA A 116 13.94 11.54 3.01
CA ALA A 116 13.77 12.96 3.27
C ALA A 116 14.78 13.73 2.42
N PRO A 117 14.36 14.76 1.66
CA PRO A 117 15.30 15.61 0.97
C PRO A 117 16.26 16.20 2.01
N GLU A 118 17.56 16.20 1.74
CA GLU A 118 18.52 16.99 2.50
C GLU A 118 17.97 18.42 2.57
N VAL A 119 17.43 18.80 3.73
CA VAL A 119 17.06 20.19 3.97
C VAL A 119 18.38 20.94 4.07
N MET A 120 18.77 21.48 2.91
CA MET A 120 19.73 22.56 2.66
C MET A 120 20.72 22.82 3.81
N ALA A 121 21.93 22.30 3.68
CA ALA A 121 23.10 22.92 4.30
C ALA A 121 23.42 24.26 3.64
#